data_AF-A0A7W1QCI5-F1
#
_entry.id   AF-A0A7W1QCI5-F1
#
_cell.length_a   1.000
_cell.length_b   1.000
_cell.length_c   1.000
_cell.angle_alpha   90.00
_cell.angle_beta   90.00
_cell.angle_gamma   90.00
#
_symmetry.space_group_name_H-M   'P 1'
#
loop_
_entity.id
_entity.type
_entity.pdbx_description
1 polymer ?
#
loop_
_entity_poly.entity_id
_entity_poly.type
_entity_poly.pdbx_seq_one_letter_code
_entity_poly.pdbx_strand_id
1 'polypeptide(L)'
;MPGTRTLSRWTPLAVISAVGAMLAAACAPASTTPDLPVEPAGDFVVNVVDSLNDAGRGTSVVLDEEGNPAISYLLVKPVLREGELPAAVTPGEPQPPAVLVATRIENAWTRTSVTPQNTAPAEGEAPEIANRNKEAKPGISTALAVDGDGTYHVIWSTPSGLYYSSGGRDGFQEAQRIVDLGVTGASIAVTSGGTPWVAFYQGDTAYGAPASVQVMPTTIQAATLEGDAWAVEEIAPVTACADCPLTRAAIAIGPDDQPMVAFTDPSAGTPTL
;
A
#
# COMPACT_ATOMS: atom_id res chain seq x y z
N MET A 1 4.04 70.24 -67.21
CA MET A 1 4.94 70.65 -66.10
C MET A 1 5.02 69.52 -65.08
N PRO A 2 6.20 69.28 -64.51
CA PRO A 2 6.66 67.98 -64.02
C PRO A 2 6.83 67.94 -62.50
N GLY A 3 7.06 66.74 -61.95
CA GLY A 3 7.35 66.56 -60.53
C GLY A 3 7.73 65.12 -60.18
N THR A 4 8.78 64.62 -60.82
CA THR A 4 9.48 63.36 -60.56
C THR A 4 9.89 63.18 -59.10
N ARG A 5 9.78 61.96 -58.56
CA ARG A 5 10.74 61.46 -57.56
C ARG A 5 11.25 60.07 -57.94
N THR A 6 12.56 59.99 -57.80
CA THR A 6 13.54 59.05 -58.32
C THR A 6 13.57 57.72 -57.59
N LEU A 7 13.88 56.67 -58.34
CA LEU A 7 14.29 55.35 -57.88
C LEU A 7 15.55 55.42 -57.00
N SER A 8 15.60 54.57 -55.98
CA SER A 8 16.87 53.98 -55.53
C SER A 8 16.65 52.48 -55.37
N ARG A 9 17.27 51.71 -56.26
CA ARG A 9 17.60 50.30 -56.06
C ARG A 9 18.38 50.17 -54.74
N TRP A 10 18.27 49.02 -54.09
CA TRP A 10 19.37 48.20 -53.55
C TRP A 10 18.72 47.08 -52.72
N THR A 11 18.74 45.88 -53.26
CA THR A 11 18.70 44.60 -52.53
C THR A 11 20.02 43.91 -52.90
N PRO A 12 20.60 42.95 -52.12
CA PRO A 12 19.95 42.07 -51.13
C PRO A 12 20.85 41.73 -49.89
N LEU A 13 20.47 40.69 -49.14
CA LEU A 13 21.22 39.93 -48.11
C LEU A 13 21.28 40.48 -46.67
N ALA A 14 20.32 40.00 -45.88
CA ALA A 14 20.42 39.49 -44.50
C ALA A 14 18.95 39.40 -44.07
N VAL A 15 18.38 38.24 -43.72
CA VAL A 15 18.59 37.55 -42.47
C VAL A 15 18.10 36.10 -42.69
N ILE A 16 18.99 35.22 -43.13
CA ILE A 16 18.85 33.77 -42.93
C ILE A 16 19.58 33.47 -41.63
N SER A 17 18.99 33.83 -40.48
CA SER A 17 19.59 33.54 -39.16
C SER A 17 18.57 33.39 -38.04
N ALA A 18 17.30 33.11 -38.35
CA ALA A 18 16.26 32.95 -37.32
C ALA A 18 15.77 31.50 -37.12
N VAL A 19 16.26 30.52 -37.89
CA VAL A 19 15.80 29.12 -37.77
C VAL A 19 16.85 28.21 -37.10
N GLY A 20 18.10 28.65 -36.92
CA GLY A 20 19.17 27.85 -36.31
C GLY A 20 19.21 27.85 -34.78
N ALA A 21 18.46 28.71 -34.09
CA ALA A 21 18.57 28.91 -32.64
C ALA A 21 17.50 28.18 -31.80
N MET A 22 16.58 27.43 -32.43
CA MET A 22 15.51 26.69 -31.72
C MET A 22 15.74 25.18 -31.59
N LEU A 23 16.94 24.67 -31.88
CA LEU A 23 17.25 23.22 -31.80
C LEU A 23 18.34 22.86 -30.77
N ALA A 24 18.79 23.79 -29.93
CA ALA A 24 19.89 23.57 -28.98
C ALA A 24 19.51 23.60 -27.48
N ALA A 25 18.21 23.63 -27.14
CA ALA A 25 17.77 23.73 -25.74
C ALA A 25 17.22 22.42 -25.14
N ALA A 26 17.23 21.30 -25.87
CA ALA A 26 16.67 20.03 -25.38
C ALA A 26 17.71 19.08 -24.75
N CYS A 27 19.01 19.42 -24.78
CA CYS A 27 20.08 18.58 -24.24
C CYS A 27 20.99 19.34 -23.26
N ALA A 28 20.43 20.24 -22.45
CA ALA A 28 21.14 20.68 -21.26
C ALA A 28 21.10 19.51 -20.24
N PRO A 29 22.24 18.97 -19.79
CA PRO A 29 22.22 18.00 -18.71
C PRO A 29 21.58 18.66 -17.49
N ALA A 30 20.63 17.96 -16.85
CA ALA A 30 20.12 18.34 -15.54
C ALA A 30 21.24 18.10 -14.49
N SER A 31 22.30 18.89 -14.56
CA SER A 31 23.49 18.79 -13.70
C SER A 31 23.50 19.82 -12.58
N THR A 32 22.49 20.69 -12.53
CA THR A 32 22.20 21.50 -11.34
C THR A 32 21.05 20.83 -10.61
N THR A 33 21.38 19.97 -9.65
CA THR A 33 20.43 19.56 -8.62
C THR A 33 19.83 20.85 -8.06
N PRO A 34 18.50 21.03 -8.09
CA PRO A 34 17.88 22.16 -7.43
C PRO A 34 18.38 22.16 -5.99
N ASP A 35 19.00 23.25 -5.55
CA ASP A 35 19.38 23.45 -4.16
C ASP A 35 18.07 23.69 -3.41
N LEU A 36 17.37 22.59 -3.10
CA LEU A 36 16.18 22.60 -2.28
C LEU A 36 16.69 22.76 -0.85
N PRO A 37 16.53 23.93 -0.20
CA PRO A 37 16.88 24.06 1.19
C PRO A 37 16.04 23.05 1.97
N VAL A 38 16.69 22.02 2.50
CA VAL A 38 16.08 21.12 3.48
C VAL A 38 16.08 21.90 4.78
N GLU A 39 15.02 22.68 5.00
CA GLU A 39 14.77 23.21 6.33
C GLU A 39 14.33 22.06 7.23
N PRO A 40 14.96 21.86 8.41
CA PRO A 40 14.48 20.90 9.39
C PRO A 40 13.10 21.37 9.88
N ALA A 41 12.05 20.84 9.27
CA ALA A 41 10.68 21.09 9.66
C ALA A 41 10.31 20.18 10.84
N GLY A 42 10.42 20.74 12.06
CA GLY A 42 9.91 20.13 13.29
C GLY A 42 10.83 19.11 13.97
N ASP A 43 10.44 18.73 15.18
CA ASP A 43 11.08 17.67 15.98
C ASP A 43 10.41 16.31 15.72
N PHE A 44 11.20 15.24 15.68
CA PHE A 44 10.66 13.89 15.69
C PHE A 44 10.15 13.53 17.09
N VAL A 45 8.85 13.25 17.20
CA VAL A 45 8.23 12.77 18.44
C VAL A 45 7.93 11.28 18.33
N VAL A 46 8.52 10.49 19.23
CA VAL A 46 8.27 9.04 19.33
C VAL A 46 7.10 8.79 20.28
N ASN A 47 6.12 8.00 19.84
CA ASN A 47 5.00 7.56 20.67
C ASN A 47 4.85 6.04 20.59
N VAL A 48 4.53 5.40 21.72
CA VAL A 48 4.19 3.98 21.78
C VAL A 48 2.68 3.84 21.54
N VAL A 49 2.30 3.19 20.44
CA VAL A 49 0.90 2.98 20.05
C VAL A 49 0.30 1.79 20.78
N ASP A 50 1.08 0.70 20.86
CA ASP A 50 0.71 -0.55 21.50
C ASP A 50 1.98 -1.23 22.01
N SER A 51 1.86 -1.89 23.16
CA SER A 51 2.94 -2.67 23.78
C SER A 51 2.44 -3.97 24.39
N LEU A 52 1.16 -4.30 24.18
CA LEU A 52 0.56 -5.52 24.70
C LEU A 52 0.84 -6.67 23.73
N ASN A 53 1.34 -7.79 24.26
CA ASN A 53 1.74 -8.97 23.47
C ASN A 53 2.81 -8.64 22.39
N ASP A 54 2.83 -9.41 21.29
CA ASP A 54 3.65 -9.13 20.11
C ASP A 54 2.80 -8.33 19.12
N ALA A 55 2.93 -7.01 19.19
CA ALA A 55 2.18 -6.04 18.41
C ALA A 55 3.07 -5.32 17.38
N GLY A 56 2.44 -4.82 16.32
CA GLY A 56 3.09 -3.96 15.33
C GLY A 56 3.76 -4.72 14.18
N ARG A 57 3.36 -5.96 13.89
CA ARG A 57 3.83 -6.67 12.69
C ARG A 57 3.00 -6.30 11.48
N GLY A 58 3.63 -6.30 10.29
CA GLY A 58 2.95 -6.13 9.01
C GLY A 58 2.23 -4.78 8.87
N THR A 59 2.81 -3.71 9.42
CA THR A 59 2.14 -2.42 9.60
C THR A 59 1.85 -1.68 8.29
N SER A 60 0.74 -0.95 8.27
CA SER A 60 0.45 0.09 7.28
C SER A 60 -0.07 1.34 8.00
N VAL A 61 0.12 2.52 7.39
CA VAL A 61 -0.27 3.81 7.97
C VAL A 61 -0.94 4.67 6.92
N VAL A 62 -1.99 5.38 7.31
CA VAL A 62 -2.67 6.39 6.51
C VAL A 62 -3.00 7.61 7.39
N LEU A 63 -3.25 8.76 6.77
CA LEU A 63 -3.82 9.92 7.45
C LEU A 63 -5.29 10.05 7.05
N ASP A 64 -6.17 10.37 8.00
CA ASP A 64 -7.54 10.79 7.70
C ASP A 64 -7.59 12.22 7.14
N GLU A 65 -8.79 12.71 6.81
CA GLU A 65 -8.98 14.05 6.22
C GLU A 65 -8.52 15.18 7.17
N GLU A 66 -8.60 14.96 8.48
CA GLU A 66 -8.11 15.89 9.51
C GLU A 66 -6.60 15.76 9.76
N GLY A 67 -5.92 14.82 9.08
CA GLY A 67 -4.49 14.56 9.22
C GLY A 67 -4.11 13.71 10.44
N ASN A 68 -5.06 13.07 11.11
CA ASN A 68 -4.76 12.13 12.18
C ASN A 68 -4.28 10.79 11.60
N PRO A 69 -3.25 10.17 12.20
CA PRO A 69 -2.77 8.89 11.75
C PRO A 69 -3.68 7.74 12.19
N ALA A 70 -3.91 6.81 11.26
CA ALA A 70 -4.43 5.48 11.51
C ALA A 70 -3.41 4.43 11.09
N ILE A 71 -3.23 3.38 11.90
CA ILE A 71 -2.21 2.34 11.70
C ILE A 71 -2.87 0.98 11.76
N SER A 72 -2.78 0.18 10.69
CA SER A 72 -3.16 -1.23 10.73
C SER A 72 -1.97 -2.11 11.08
N TYR A 73 -2.17 -3.16 11.89
CA TYR A 73 -1.12 -4.09 12.27
C TYR A 73 -1.66 -5.40 12.83
N LEU A 74 -0.76 -6.39 13.02
CA LEU A 74 -1.09 -7.66 13.66
C LEU A 74 -0.84 -7.61 15.17
N LEU A 75 -1.75 -8.21 15.93
CA LEU A 75 -1.60 -8.55 17.34
C LEU A 75 -1.57 -10.07 17.49
N VAL A 76 -0.45 -10.62 17.96
CA VAL A 76 -0.25 -12.07 18.17
C VAL A 76 0.41 -12.34 19.51
N LYS A 77 0.42 -13.60 19.96
CA LYS A 77 1.13 -13.96 21.20
C LYS A 77 2.65 -13.87 21.01
N PRO A 78 3.38 -13.38 22.02
CA PRO A 78 4.83 -13.41 21.99
C PRO A 78 5.36 -14.84 22.17
N VAL A 79 6.51 -15.13 21.57
CA VAL A 79 7.27 -16.34 21.86
C VAL A 79 7.97 -16.16 23.21
N LEU A 80 7.52 -16.89 24.22
CA LEU A 80 8.05 -16.79 25.59
C LEU A 80 9.29 -17.68 25.77
N ARG A 81 10.27 -17.19 26.53
CA ARG A 81 11.37 -18.03 27.02
C ARG A 81 10.92 -18.87 28.21
N GLU A 82 11.70 -19.90 28.51
CA GLU A 82 11.48 -20.71 29.72
C GLU A 82 11.50 -19.81 30.97
N GLY A 83 10.43 -19.90 31.78
CA GLY A 83 10.24 -19.09 32.98
C GLY A 83 9.58 -17.72 32.76
N GLU A 84 9.35 -17.28 31.53
CA GLU A 84 8.57 -16.07 31.25
C GLU A 84 7.06 -16.35 31.35
N LEU A 85 6.31 -15.41 31.93
CA LEU A 85 4.86 -15.49 32.04
C LEU A 85 4.21 -14.77 30.84
N PRO A 86 3.09 -15.31 30.31
CA PRO A 86 2.33 -14.61 29.27
C PRO A 86 1.75 -13.29 29.82
N ALA A 87 1.51 -12.35 28.90
CA ALA A 87 0.78 -11.14 29.24
C ALA A 87 -0.61 -11.49 29.80
N ALA A 88 -1.03 -10.76 30.83
CA ALA A 88 -2.36 -10.93 31.41
C ALA A 88 -3.42 -10.42 30.42
N VAL A 89 -4.54 -11.15 30.34
CA VAL A 89 -5.73 -10.69 29.62
C VAL A 89 -6.25 -9.44 30.31
N THR A 90 -6.40 -8.35 29.54
CA THR A 90 -6.97 -7.09 30.03
C THR A 90 -8.40 -6.96 29.50
N PRO A 91 -9.43 -6.89 30.37
CA PRO A 91 -10.81 -6.72 29.93
C PRO A 91 -10.99 -5.47 29.06
N GLY A 92 -11.72 -5.61 27.95
CA GLY A 92 -12.00 -4.52 27.02
C GLY A 92 -10.89 -4.21 26.00
N GLU A 93 -9.71 -4.83 26.14
CA GLU A 93 -8.64 -4.72 25.15
C GLU A 93 -8.72 -5.86 24.13
N PRO A 94 -8.44 -5.61 22.84
CA PRO A 94 -8.35 -6.67 21.84
C PRO A 94 -7.38 -7.78 22.25
N GLN A 95 -7.72 -9.03 21.96
CA GLN A 95 -6.92 -10.21 22.30
C GLN A 95 -6.32 -10.84 21.04
N PRO A 96 -5.12 -11.45 21.14
CA PRO A 96 -4.52 -12.16 20.02
C PRO A 96 -5.20 -13.51 19.74
N PRO A 97 -5.15 -14.01 18.50
CA PRO A 97 -4.67 -13.33 17.29
C PRO A 97 -5.71 -12.36 16.71
N ALA A 98 -5.27 -11.16 16.31
CA ALA A 98 -6.15 -10.18 15.68
C ALA A 98 -5.42 -9.29 14.66
N VAL A 99 -6.15 -8.82 13.65
CA VAL A 99 -5.77 -7.61 12.90
C VAL A 99 -6.39 -6.42 13.61
N LEU A 100 -5.59 -5.39 13.87
CA LEU A 100 -6.00 -4.18 14.57
C LEU A 100 -5.87 -2.96 13.66
N VAL A 101 -6.71 -1.96 13.93
CA VAL A 101 -6.48 -0.56 13.53
C VAL A 101 -6.34 0.27 14.80
N ALA A 102 -5.23 1.00 14.91
CA ALA A 102 -5.05 2.03 15.92
C ALA A 102 -5.27 3.42 15.32
N THR A 103 -6.10 4.23 15.98
CA THR A 103 -6.39 5.61 15.59
C THR A 103 -6.08 6.56 16.74
N ARG A 104 -5.75 7.80 16.41
CA ARG A 104 -5.38 8.83 17.39
C ARG A 104 -6.54 9.80 17.61
N ILE A 105 -6.93 9.99 18.87
CA ILE A 105 -7.99 10.93 19.29
C ILE A 105 -7.46 11.77 20.44
N GLU A 106 -7.49 13.10 20.31
CA GLU A 106 -7.08 14.04 21.38
C GLU A 106 -5.70 13.71 22.00
N ASN A 107 -4.77 13.20 21.17
CA ASN A 107 -3.43 12.71 21.54
C ASN A 107 -3.34 11.33 22.21
N ALA A 108 -4.44 10.59 22.38
CA ALA A 108 -4.46 9.22 22.86
C ALA A 108 -4.68 8.21 21.72
N TRP A 109 -4.05 7.03 21.82
CA TRP A 109 -4.24 5.93 20.87
C TRP A 109 -5.39 5.03 21.31
N THR A 110 -6.33 4.78 20.41
CA THR A 110 -7.39 3.78 20.56
C THR A 110 -7.12 2.62 19.63
N ARG A 111 -7.50 1.40 20.03
CA ARG A 111 -7.18 0.15 19.32
C ARG A 111 -8.47 -0.62 19.08
N THR A 112 -8.81 -0.83 17.82
CA THR A 112 -10.04 -1.52 17.42
C THR A 112 -9.68 -2.79 16.67
N SER A 113 -10.33 -3.90 17.00
CA SER A 113 -10.12 -5.15 16.28
C SER A 113 -10.90 -5.14 14.97
N VAL A 114 -10.22 -5.47 13.88
CA VAL A 114 -10.80 -5.69 12.55
C VAL A 114 -11.40 -7.09 12.47
N THR A 115 -10.74 -8.05 13.07
CA THR A 115 -11.16 -9.46 13.11
C THR A 115 -12.03 -9.74 14.34
N PRO A 116 -12.94 -10.74 14.29
CA PRO A 116 -13.82 -11.04 15.41
C PRO A 116 -13.08 -11.33 16.73
N GLN A 117 -13.75 -11.04 17.84
CA GLN A 117 -13.26 -11.24 19.20
C GLN A 117 -14.26 -12.09 19.99
N ASN A 118 -13.76 -13.07 20.73
CA ASN A 118 -14.50 -13.80 21.73
C ASN A 118 -14.27 -13.16 23.11
N THR A 119 -15.30 -13.20 23.96
CA THR A 119 -15.28 -12.67 25.33
C THR A 119 -15.22 -13.78 26.39
N ALA A 120 -15.51 -15.03 26.03
CA ALA A 120 -15.53 -16.16 26.95
C ALA A 120 -15.09 -17.47 26.24
N PRO A 121 -13.77 -17.78 26.17
CA PRO A 121 -12.66 -17.02 26.73
C PRO A 121 -12.35 -15.73 25.93
N ALA A 122 -11.69 -14.77 26.57
CA ALA A 122 -11.21 -13.57 25.90
C ALA A 122 -10.10 -13.92 24.90
N GLU A 123 -10.38 -13.82 23.61
CA GLU A 123 -9.51 -14.33 22.54
C GLU A 123 -9.87 -13.68 21.19
N GLY A 124 -8.87 -13.45 20.33
CA GLY A 124 -9.11 -13.04 18.95
C GLY A 124 -9.33 -14.23 18.01
N GLU A 125 -10.17 -14.06 17.00
CA GLU A 125 -10.57 -15.13 16.07
C GLU A 125 -9.99 -14.90 14.67
N ALA A 126 -8.66 -14.76 14.59
CA ALA A 126 -7.91 -14.64 13.33
C ALA A 126 -6.91 -15.81 13.14
N PRO A 127 -7.37 -17.07 12.96
CA PRO A 127 -6.48 -18.23 12.87
C PRO A 127 -5.58 -18.22 11.63
N GLU A 128 -5.94 -17.49 10.59
CA GLU A 128 -5.18 -17.33 9.36
C GLU A 128 -3.85 -16.60 9.60
N ILE A 129 -3.79 -15.67 10.58
CA ILE A 129 -2.59 -14.87 10.84
C ILE A 129 -1.60 -15.48 11.85
N ALA A 130 -2.00 -16.53 12.56
CA ALA A 130 -1.20 -17.11 13.63
C ALA A 130 -1.09 -18.64 13.57
N ASN A 131 -0.04 -19.19 14.16
CA ASN A 131 0.14 -20.64 14.27
C ASN A 131 -0.78 -21.22 15.37
N ARG A 132 -0.69 -22.53 15.64
CA ARG A 132 -1.52 -23.20 16.68
C ARG A 132 -1.29 -22.65 18.10
N ASN A 133 -0.15 -22.04 18.35
CA ASN A 133 0.18 -21.38 19.62
C ASN A 133 -0.25 -19.91 19.65
N LYS A 134 -0.87 -19.40 18.57
CA LYS A 134 -1.27 -18.01 18.34
C LYS A 134 -0.07 -17.05 18.18
N GLU A 135 1.09 -17.57 17.80
CA GLU A 135 2.28 -16.78 17.48
C GLU A 135 2.27 -16.38 15.99
N ALA A 136 3.03 -15.34 15.63
CA ALA A 136 3.11 -14.81 14.28
C ALA A 136 3.45 -15.90 13.25
N LYS A 137 2.68 -15.98 12.16
CA LYS A 137 3.12 -16.65 10.93
C LYS A 137 3.99 -15.69 10.08
N PRO A 138 5.01 -16.19 9.38
CA PRO A 138 5.79 -15.38 8.48
C PRO A 138 4.99 -14.97 7.23
N GLY A 139 5.37 -13.85 6.61
CA GLY A 139 4.83 -13.43 5.32
C GLY A 139 3.46 -12.73 5.36
N ILE A 140 2.96 -12.37 6.55
CA ILE A 140 1.70 -11.64 6.69
C ILE A 140 1.97 -10.14 6.71
N SER A 141 1.15 -9.40 5.97
CA SER A 141 1.14 -7.94 5.97
C SER A 141 -0.28 -7.42 5.94
N THR A 142 -0.46 -6.20 6.44
CA THR A 142 -1.71 -5.44 6.33
C THR A 142 -1.52 -4.26 5.39
N ALA A 143 -2.60 -3.78 4.78
CA ALA A 143 -2.64 -2.47 4.14
C ALA A 143 -3.95 -1.76 4.50
N LEU A 144 -3.88 -0.43 4.58
CA LEU A 144 -4.96 0.41 5.07
C LEU A 144 -5.17 1.58 4.11
N ALA A 145 -6.44 1.88 3.83
CA ALA A 145 -6.88 3.11 3.19
C ALA A 145 -8.05 3.70 4.00
N VAL A 146 -8.31 4.99 3.80
CA VAL A 146 -9.45 5.70 4.38
C VAL A 146 -10.19 6.41 3.25
N ASP A 147 -11.52 6.29 3.23
CA ASP A 147 -12.36 6.97 2.25
C ASP A 147 -12.76 8.38 2.71
N GLY A 148 -13.47 9.12 1.85
CA GLY A 148 -13.93 10.48 2.16
C GLY A 148 -15.01 10.56 3.25
N ASP A 149 -15.58 9.42 3.65
CA ASP A 149 -16.53 9.34 4.76
C ASP A 149 -15.82 9.00 6.10
N GLY A 150 -14.50 8.79 6.07
CA GLY A 150 -13.70 8.39 7.22
C GLY A 150 -13.76 6.88 7.53
N THR A 151 -14.30 6.07 6.62
CA THR A 151 -14.31 4.61 6.75
C THR A 151 -12.92 4.07 6.48
N TYR A 152 -12.42 3.23 7.38
CA TYR A 152 -11.17 2.50 7.18
C TYR A 152 -11.42 1.23 6.37
N HIS A 153 -10.63 1.04 5.32
CA HIS A 153 -10.59 -0.17 4.50
C HIS A 153 -9.29 -0.91 4.76
N VAL A 154 -9.39 -2.11 5.31
CA VAL A 154 -8.23 -2.90 5.75
C VAL A 154 -8.17 -4.19 4.96
N ILE A 155 -6.99 -4.50 4.43
CA ILE A 155 -6.68 -5.81 3.88
C ILE A 155 -5.55 -6.47 4.65
N TRP A 156 -5.53 -7.81 4.66
CA TRP A 156 -4.38 -8.57 5.15
C TRP A 156 -4.10 -9.80 4.31
N SER A 157 -2.82 -9.96 3.94
CA SER A 157 -2.32 -11.07 3.14
C SER A 157 -1.86 -12.21 4.04
N THR A 158 -2.24 -13.44 3.70
CA THR A 158 -1.85 -14.64 4.44
C THR A 158 -1.32 -15.70 3.47
N PRO A 159 -0.62 -16.74 3.96
CA PRO A 159 -0.26 -17.89 3.13
C PRO A 159 -1.45 -18.60 2.49
N SER A 160 -2.66 -18.38 3.01
CA SER A 160 -3.89 -19.04 2.59
C SER A 160 -4.88 -18.13 1.86
N GLY A 161 -4.59 -16.85 1.62
CA GLY A 161 -5.57 -15.95 1.04
C GLY A 161 -5.34 -14.48 1.37
N LEU A 162 -6.11 -13.64 0.68
CA LEU A 162 -6.21 -12.21 0.92
C LEU A 162 -7.59 -11.88 1.45
N TYR A 163 -7.66 -11.11 2.52
CA TYR A 163 -8.90 -10.77 3.20
C TYR A 163 -9.08 -9.26 3.25
N TYR A 164 -10.32 -8.84 3.40
CA TYR A 164 -10.76 -7.45 3.46
C TYR A 164 -11.82 -7.26 4.54
N SER A 165 -11.78 -6.12 5.22
CA SER A 165 -12.91 -5.61 6.00
C SER A 165 -12.89 -4.09 5.99
N SER A 166 -14.06 -3.47 6.09
CA SER A 166 -14.18 -2.04 6.29
C SER A 166 -14.96 -1.71 7.56
N GLY A 167 -14.71 -0.53 8.10
CA GLY A 167 -15.35 -0.08 9.32
C GLY A 167 -14.66 1.10 9.96
N GLY A 168 -14.82 1.20 11.28
CA GLY A 168 -14.41 2.37 12.03
C GLY A 168 -14.22 2.06 13.49
N ARG A 169 -14.32 3.11 14.31
CA ARG A 169 -14.15 3.02 15.76
C ARG A 169 -15.23 2.17 16.44
N ASP A 170 -16.41 2.07 15.83
CA ASP A 170 -17.54 1.31 16.37
C ASP A 170 -17.50 -0.17 15.97
N GLY A 171 -16.49 -0.57 15.20
CA GLY A 171 -16.27 -1.94 14.77
C GLY A 171 -16.08 -2.07 13.26
N PHE A 172 -15.79 -3.29 12.85
CA PHE A 172 -15.54 -3.67 11.46
C PHE A 172 -16.58 -4.68 10.99
N GLN A 173 -16.85 -4.66 9.69
CA GLN A 173 -17.73 -5.63 9.05
C GLN A 173 -17.10 -7.04 9.08
N GLU A 174 -17.93 -8.05 8.82
CA GLU A 174 -17.43 -9.42 8.64
C GLU A 174 -16.39 -9.46 7.52
N ALA A 175 -15.29 -10.14 7.78
CA ALA A 175 -14.18 -10.24 6.85
C ALA A 175 -14.60 -10.96 5.57
N GLN A 176 -14.39 -10.30 4.43
CA GLN A 176 -14.55 -10.90 3.10
C GLN A 176 -13.21 -11.49 2.64
N ARG A 177 -13.26 -12.64 1.97
CA ARG A 177 -12.09 -13.22 1.31
C ARG A 177 -12.07 -12.76 -0.14
N ILE A 178 -10.99 -12.09 -0.54
CA ILE A 178 -10.78 -11.58 -1.91
C ILE A 178 -10.32 -12.74 -2.81
N VAL A 179 -9.28 -13.47 -2.38
CA VAL A 179 -8.75 -14.64 -3.10
C VAL A 179 -8.35 -15.77 -2.15
N ASP A 180 -8.37 -16.99 -2.70
CA ASP A 180 -8.18 -18.23 -1.96
C ASP A 180 -6.74 -18.76 -1.94
N LEU A 181 -5.81 -18.01 -2.52
CA LEU A 181 -4.40 -18.36 -2.66
C LEU A 181 -3.53 -17.36 -1.91
N GLY A 182 -2.37 -17.82 -1.46
CA GLY A 182 -1.39 -16.94 -0.84
C GLY A 182 -0.98 -15.81 -1.78
N VAL A 183 -0.97 -14.59 -1.26
CA VAL A 183 -0.53 -13.39 -1.97
C VAL A 183 0.58 -12.70 -1.20
N THR A 184 1.37 -11.88 -1.87
CA THR A 184 2.35 -11.01 -1.23
C THR A 184 2.24 -9.59 -1.74
N GLY A 185 2.76 -8.64 -0.94
CA GLY A 185 2.91 -7.25 -1.36
C GLY A 185 1.60 -6.57 -1.76
N ALA A 186 0.50 -6.90 -1.08
CA ALA A 186 -0.81 -6.32 -1.34
C ALA A 186 -0.88 -4.86 -0.87
N SER A 187 -1.61 -4.04 -1.61
CA SER A 187 -1.86 -2.62 -1.35
C SER A 187 -3.32 -2.31 -1.67
N ILE A 188 -3.91 -1.34 -0.96
CA ILE A 188 -5.29 -0.90 -1.14
C ILE A 188 -5.35 0.61 -1.36
N ALA A 189 -6.25 1.04 -2.24
CA ALA A 189 -6.68 2.42 -2.41
C ALA A 189 -8.20 2.46 -2.57
N VAL A 190 -8.82 3.61 -2.35
CA VAL A 190 -10.29 3.75 -2.40
C VAL A 190 -10.63 4.93 -3.29
N THR A 191 -11.61 4.75 -4.17
CA THR A 191 -12.10 5.82 -5.05
C THR A 191 -12.85 6.89 -4.25
N SER A 192 -13.11 8.04 -4.86
CA SER A 192 -13.92 9.10 -4.26
C SER A 192 -15.33 8.66 -3.88
N GLY A 193 -15.84 7.61 -4.53
CA GLY A 193 -17.13 6.98 -4.23
C GLY A 193 -17.07 5.87 -3.16
N GLY A 194 -15.93 5.65 -2.49
CA GLY A 194 -15.80 4.63 -1.45
C GLY A 194 -15.56 3.21 -1.98
N THR A 195 -15.27 3.04 -3.27
CA THR A 195 -15.01 1.71 -3.86
C THR A 195 -13.55 1.31 -3.65
N PRO A 196 -13.27 0.21 -2.91
CA PRO A 196 -11.91 -0.23 -2.68
C PRO A 196 -11.34 -0.94 -3.92
N TRP A 197 -10.10 -0.62 -4.24
CA TRP A 197 -9.25 -1.31 -5.20
C TRP A 197 -8.01 -1.87 -4.51
N VAL A 198 -7.68 -3.12 -4.82
CA VAL A 198 -6.61 -3.86 -4.18
C VAL A 198 -5.67 -4.40 -5.25
N ALA A 199 -4.40 -4.02 -5.21
CA ALA A 199 -3.38 -4.61 -6.07
C ALA A 199 -2.49 -5.56 -5.29
N PHE A 200 -2.15 -6.71 -5.87
CA PHE A 200 -1.36 -7.72 -5.19
C PHE A 200 -0.58 -8.58 -6.17
N TYR A 201 0.49 -9.18 -5.66
CA TYR A 201 1.23 -10.20 -6.39
C TYR A 201 0.67 -11.59 -6.05
N GLN A 202 0.39 -12.38 -7.09
CA GLN A 202 -0.08 -13.75 -6.97
C GLN A 202 0.75 -14.67 -7.87
N GLY A 203 1.31 -15.72 -7.28
CA GLY A 203 2.18 -16.66 -7.99
C GLY A 203 2.84 -17.65 -7.05
N ASP A 204 3.62 -18.58 -7.61
CA ASP A 204 4.23 -19.71 -6.90
C ASP A 204 5.48 -19.33 -6.07
N THR A 205 5.39 -18.20 -5.36
CA THR A 205 6.23 -17.93 -4.20
C THR A 205 5.34 -17.85 -2.97
N ALA A 206 4.47 -18.86 -2.79
CA ALA A 206 3.97 -19.16 -1.47
C ALA A 206 5.21 -19.43 -0.60
N TYR A 207 5.46 -18.53 0.34
CA TYR A 207 6.53 -18.64 1.32
C TYR A 207 6.53 -20.05 1.94
N GLY A 208 7.47 -20.90 1.55
CA GLY A 208 7.59 -22.28 2.05
C GLY A 208 6.86 -23.39 1.26
N ALA A 209 6.40 -23.15 0.03
CA ALA A 209 5.90 -24.24 -0.83
C ALA A 209 7.02 -25.21 -1.25
N PRO A 210 6.80 -26.54 -1.22
CA PRO A 210 7.78 -27.50 -1.71
C PRO A 210 7.95 -27.36 -3.23
N ALA A 211 9.18 -27.54 -3.72
CA ALA A 211 9.59 -27.39 -5.13
C ALA A 211 8.86 -28.28 -6.16
N SER A 212 7.87 -29.07 -5.75
CA SER A 212 7.05 -29.95 -6.60
C SER A 212 5.66 -29.37 -6.92
N VAL A 213 5.36 -28.13 -6.52
CA VAL A 213 4.09 -27.46 -6.81
C VAL A 213 4.06 -26.96 -8.25
N GLN A 214 2.89 -27.07 -8.86
CA GLN A 214 2.62 -26.71 -10.24
C GLN A 214 2.84 -25.21 -10.43
N VAL A 215 3.77 -24.86 -11.32
CA VAL A 215 4.17 -23.48 -11.61
C VAL A 215 2.96 -22.67 -12.10
N MET A 216 2.37 -21.88 -11.21
CA MET A 216 1.41 -20.85 -11.60
C MET A 216 2.19 -19.68 -12.19
N PRO A 217 1.74 -19.09 -13.32
CA PRO A 217 2.36 -17.87 -13.82
C PRO A 217 2.31 -16.79 -12.74
N THR A 218 3.43 -16.15 -12.51
CA THR A 218 3.57 -15.06 -11.54
C THR A 218 2.98 -13.80 -12.14
N THR A 219 1.99 -13.20 -11.49
CA THR A 219 1.21 -12.09 -12.05
C THR A 219 0.97 -11.00 -11.02
N ILE A 220 0.80 -9.77 -11.50
CA ILE A 220 0.14 -8.70 -10.76
C ILE A 220 -1.35 -8.79 -11.05
N GLN A 221 -2.13 -8.77 -9.98
CA GLN A 221 -3.59 -8.77 -10.02
C GLN A 221 -4.10 -7.47 -9.43
N ALA A 222 -5.25 -7.01 -9.93
CA ALA A 222 -6.07 -6.01 -9.27
C ALA A 222 -7.42 -6.63 -8.93
N ALA A 223 -7.99 -6.21 -7.80
CA ALA A 223 -9.33 -6.59 -7.40
C ALA A 223 -10.13 -5.36 -6.99
N THR A 224 -11.41 -5.35 -7.34
CA THR A 224 -12.35 -4.29 -6.97
C THR A 224 -13.64 -4.89 -6.44
N LEU A 225 -14.28 -4.21 -5.51
CA LEU A 225 -15.53 -4.66 -4.91
C LEU A 225 -16.72 -4.22 -5.77
N GLU A 226 -17.40 -5.18 -6.39
CA GLU A 226 -18.60 -4.98 -7.22
C GLU A 226 -19.83 -5.51 -6.49
N GLY A 227 -20.54 -4.61 -5.80
CA GLY A 227 -21.62 -5.00 -4.89
C GLY A 227 -21.06 -5.76 -3.68
N ASP A 228 -21.42 -7.03 -3.55
CA ASP A 228 -20.98 -7.90 -2.44
C ASP A 228 -19.89 -8.91 -2.85
N ALA A 229 -19.32 -8.77 -4.05
CA ALA A 229 -18.33 -9.71 -4.58
C ALA A 229 -17.11 -9.00 -5.15
N TRP A 230 -15.95 -9.65 -5.07
CA TRP A 230 -14.70 -9.16 -5.63
C TRP A 230 -14.55 -9.59 -7.09
N ALA A 231 -14.42 -8.63 -7.99
CA ALA A 231 -13.95 -8.85 -9.35
C ALA A 231 -12.42 -8.79 -9.34
N VAL A 232 -11.76 -9.80 -9.91
CA VAL A 232 -10.28 -9.91 -9.96
C VAL A 232 -9.83 -9.98 -11.42
N GLU A 233 -8.82 -9.19 -11.77
CA GLU A 233 -8.24 -9.14 -13.10
C GLU A 233 -6.71 -9.22 -13.07
N GLU A 234 -6.15 -9.88 -14.09
CA GLU A 234 -4.71 -9.92 -14.32
C GLU A 234 -4.28 -8.61 -14.99
N ILE A 235 -3.36 -7.89 -14.34
CA ILE A 235 -2.80 -6.63 -14.85
C ILE A 235 -1.60 -6.90 -15.75
N ALA A 236 -0.67 -7.72 -15.27
CA ALA A 236 0.55 -8.02 -16.01
C ALA A 236 1.18 -9.34 -15.55
N PRO A 237 1.80 -10.09 -16.47
CA PRO A 237 2.74 -11.14 -16.10
C PRO A 237 4.00 -10.52 -15.48
N VAL A 238 4.59 -11.22 -14.52
CA VAL A 238 5.86 -10.89 -13.89
C VAL A 238 6.81 -12.05 -14.08
N THR A 239 8.09 -11.79 -14.29
CA THR A 239 9.07 -12.88 -14.39
C THR A 239 9.32 -13.52 -13.02
N ALA A 240 9.14 -14.84 -12.93
CA ALA A 240 9.47 -15.61 -11.73
C ALA A 240 10.99 -15.58 -11.51
N CYS A 241 11.41 -15.26 -10.29
CA CYS A 241 12.82 -15.23 -9.90
C CYS A 241 12.95 -15.77 -8.47
N ALA A 242 13.65 -16.90 -8.34
CA ALA A 242 13.77 -17.61 -7.06
C ALA A 242 14.60 -16.84 -6.02
N ASP A 243 15.59 -16.06 -6.46
CA ASP A 243 16.52 -15.33 -5.60
C ASP A 243 16.20 -13.82 -5.49
N CYS A 244 15.08 -13.39 -6.07
CA CYS A 244 14.71 -11.98 -6.06
C CYS A 244 13.92 -11.61 -4.80
N PRO A 245 13.97 -10.35 -4.36
CA PRO A 245 13.06 -9.85 -3.33
C PRO A 245 11.60 -10.08 -3.72
N LEU A 246 10.74 -10.27 -2.73
CA LEU A 246 9.30 -10.41 -2.95
C LEU A 246 8.76 -9.21 -3.72
N THR A 247 8.09 -9.48 -4.84
CA THR A 247 7.40 -8.46 -5.62
C THR A 247 6.32 -7.79 -4.78
N ARG A 248 6.20 -6.48 -4.92
CA ARG A 248 5.15 -5.67 -4.30
C ARG A 248 4.39 -4.93 -5.38
N ALA A 249 3.09 -4.79 -5.16
CA ALA A 249 2.25 -3.87 -5.89
C ALA A 249 1.94 -2.67 -4.99
N ALA A 250 1.90 -1.49 -5.59
CA ALA A 250 1.33 -0.30 -4.99
C ALA A 250 0.16 0.13 -5.87
N ILE A 251 -0.95 0.49 -5.25
CA ILE A 251 -2.10 1.05 -5.94
C ILE A 251 -2.39 2.45 -5.42
N ALA A 252 -2.76 3.33 -6.34
CA ALA A 252 -3.28 4.65 -6.04
C ALA A 252 -4.48 4.92 -6.94
N ILE A 253 -5.36 5.83 -6.52
CA ILE A 253 -6.43 6.34 -7.37
C ILE A 253 -5.94 7.63 -8.02
N GLY A 254 -5.88 7.62 -9.35
CA GLY A 254 -5.53 8.78 -10.17
C GLY A 254 -6.72 9.71 -10.41
N PRO A 255 -6.55 10.69 -11.31
CA PRO A 255 -7.67 11.54 -11.76
C PRO A 255 -8.82 10.69 -12.32
N ASP A 256 -10.06 11.18 -12.18
CA ASP A 256 -11.28 10.53 -12.69
C ASP A 256 -11.53 9.12 -12.10
N ASP A 257 -11.11 8.89 -10.85
CA ASP A 257 -11.26 7.62 -10.11
C ASP A 257 -10.63 6.40 -10.80
N GLN A 258 -9.60 6.62 -11.62
CA GLN A 258 -8.91 5.53 -12.30
C GLN A 258 -7.84 4.88 -11.39
N PRO A 259 -7.88 3.56 -11.16
CA PRO A 259 -6.83 2.87 -10.41
C PRO A 259 -5.53 2.84 -11.21
N MET A 260 -4.41 3.11 -10.54
CA MET A 260 -3.07 3.04 -11.11
C MET A 260 -2.23 2.06 -10.29
N VAL A 261 -1.64 1.06 -10.94
CA VAL A 261 -0.88 -0.01 -10.29
C VAL A 261 0.60 0.09 -10.65
N ALA A 262 1.43 0.44 -9.68
CA ALA A 262 2.88 0.39 -9.81
C ALA A 262 3.42 -0.93 -9.26
N PHE A 263 4.36 -1.56 -9.97
CA PHE A 263 4.96 -2.82 -9.53
C PHE A 263 6.41 -2.95 -9.99
N THR A 264 7.12 -3.93 -9.43
CA THR A 264 8.49 -4.26 -9.85
C THR A 264 8.50 -5.61 -10.54
N ASP A 265 8.98 -5.67 -11.78
CA ASP A 265 9.38 -6.94 -12.39
C ASP A 265 10.85 -7.22 -12.04
N PRO A 266 11.15 -8.31 -11.30
CA PRO A 266 12.51 -8.62 -10.88
C PRO A 266 13.52 -8.79 -12.02
N SER A 267 13.07 -9.08 -13.24
CA SER A 267 13.90 -9.23 -14.43
C SER A 267 14.15 -7.93 -15.19
N ALA A 268 13.29 -6.91 -15.01
CA ALA A 268 13.33 -5.68 -15.79
C ALA A 268 14.29 -4.61 -15.23
N GLY A 269 14.81 -4.81 -14.01
CA GLY A 269 15.75 -3.89 -13.35
C GLY A 269 15.21 -2.47 -13.11
N THR A 270 13.93 -2.21 -13.40
CA THR A 270 13.27 -0.90 -13.31
C THR A 270 11.81 -1.07 -12.85
N PRO A 271 11.23 -0.11 -12.10
CA PRO A 271 9.80 -0.11 -11.77
C PRO A 271 8.92 0.06 -13.02
N THR A 272 7.78 -0.62 -13.03
CA THR A 272 6.74 -0.54 -14.06
C THR A 272 5.51 0.17 -13.49
N LEU A 273 4.85 0.98 -14.32
CA LEU A 273 3.60 1.70 -14.04
C LEU A 273 2.49 1.21 -14.95
#